data_AF-A0A0G1GBP0-F1
#
_entry.id   AF-A0A0G1GBP0-F1
#
_cell.length_a   1.000
_cell.length_b   1.000
_cell.length_c   1.000
_cell.angle_alpha   90.00
_cell.angle_beta   90.00
_cell.angle_gamma   90.00
#
_symmetry.space_group_name_H-M   'P 1'
#
loop_
_entity.id
_entity.type
_entity.pdbx_description
1 polymer ?
#
loop_
_entity_poly.entity_id
_entity_poly.type
_entity_poly.pdbx_seq_one_letter_code
_entity_poly.pdbx_strand_id
1 'polypeptide(L)'
;MIGDLSGKAAKQAISIEKKYQIVTKFVKDKNISRNMTGYYVFAWWRYDHAVHPKTPSVILETGFLSSPADRKIIVGNPGLPAAGLAAGMVEFLQSENLLTD
;
A
#
# COMPACT_ATOMS: atom_id res chain seq x y z
N MET A 1 -3.29 -5.11 12.12
CA MET A 1 -3.52 -3.66 11.96
C MET A 1 -4.79 -3.32 12.73
N ILE A 2 -4.82 -2.25 13.53
CA ILE A 2 -6.07 -1.83 14.17
C ILE A 2 -7.05 -1.43 13.05
N GLY A 3 -8.26 -1.99 13.06
CA GLY A 3 -9.28 -1.73 12.03
C GLY A 3 -9.36 -2.76 10.90
N ASP A 4 -8.41 -3.70 10.79
CA ASP A 4 -8.47 -4.80 9.81
C ASP A 4 -9.09 -6.06 10.44
N LEU A 5 -10.40 -6.25 10.24
CA LEU A 5 -11.10 -7.49 10.60
C LEU A 5 -11.04 -8.55 9.48
N SER A 6 -10.49 -8.22 8.31
CA SER A 6 -10.23 -9.22 7.27
C SER A 6 -9.04 -10.11 7.63
N GLY A 7 -8.06 -9.56 8.37
CA GLY A 7 -6.79 -10.20 8.69
C GLY A 7 -5.81 -10.26 7.50
N LYS A 8 -6.13 -9.61 6.38
CA LYS A 8 -5.40 -9.75 5.11
C LYS A 8 -4.58 -8.50 4.73
N ALA A 9 -4.75 -7.37 5.42
CA ALA A 9 -4.07 -6.12 5.05
C ALA A 9 -2.55 -6.22 5.12
N ALA A 10 -2.01 -6.97 6.10
CA ALA A 10 -0.57 -7.19 6.22
C ALA A 10 0.00 -7.97 5.01
N LYS A 11 -0.71 -9.00 4.55
CA LYS A 11 -0.33 -9.77 3.37
C LYS A 11 -0.38 -8.91 2.11
N GLN A 12 -1.44 -8.09 1.96
CA GLN A 12 -1.56 -7.12 0.88
C GLN A 12 -0.39 -6.12 0.86
N ALA A 13 -0.04 -5.54 2.02
CA ALA A 13 1.09 -4.62 2.13
C ALA A 13 2.40 -5.28 1.69
N ILE A 14 2.67 -6.50 2.14
CA ILE A 14 3.90 -7.24 1.78
C ILE A 14 3.99 -7.47 0.27
N SER A 15 2.90 -7.91 -0.38
CA SER A 15 2.87 -8.11 -1.83
C SER A 15 3.14 -6.81 -2.59
N ILE A 16 2.50 -5.71 -2.18
CA ILE A 16 2.69 -4.41 -2.83
C ILE A 16 4.10 -3.87 -2.61
N GLU A 17 4.59 -3.86 -1.38
CA GLU A 17 5.94 -3.40 -1.06
C GLU A 17 6.99 -4.14 -1.89
N LYS A 18 6.94 -5.47 -1.91
CA LYS A 18 7.90 -6.30 -2.67
C LYS A 18 7.93 -5.92 -4.15
N LYS A 19 6.78 -5.82 -4.81
CA LYS A 19 6.72 -5.46 -6.24
C LYS A 19 7.12 -4.02 -6.49
N TYR A 20 6.68 -3.11 -5.64
CA TYR A 20 7.02 -1.69 -5.73
C TYR A 20 8.54 -1.47 -5.65
N GLN A 21 9.22 -2.13 -4.72
CA GLN A 21 10.68 -2.07 -4.60
C GLN A 21 11.41 -2.65 -5.82
N ILE A 22 10.93 -3.77 -6.37
CA ILE A 22 11.53 -4.38 -7.56
C ILE A 22 11.48 -3.43 -8.76
N VAL A 23 10.34 -2.76 -8.95
CA VAL A 23 10.08 -1.89 -10.11
C VAL A 23 10.76 -0.52 -9.96
N THR A 24 10.63 0.12 -8.79
CA THR A 24 11.14 1.49 -8.58
C THR A 24 12.57 1.55 -8.05
N LYS A 25 13.10 0.42 -7.54
CA LYS A 25 14.37 0.33 -6.80
C LYS A 25 14.40 1.11 -5.48
N PHE A 26 13.25 1.63 -5.01
CA PHE A 26 13.18 2.26 -3.70
C PHE A 26 13.38 1.24 -2.58
N VAL A 27 14.09 1.65 -1.55
CA VAL A 27 14.26 0.86 -0.32
C VAL A 27 13.16 1.25 0.64
N LYS A 28 12.53 0.26 1.28
CA LYS A 28 11.54 0.50 2.33
C LYS A 28 12.17 1.24 3.50
N ASP A 29 11.60 2.39 3.85
CA ASP A 29 11.94 3.09 5.07
C ASP A 29 11.41 2.30 6.28
N LYS A 30 12.27 2.09 7.28
CA LYS A 30 11.93 1.38 8.53
C LYS A 30 11.33 2.31 9.59
N ASN A 31 11.36 3.63 9.35
CA ASN A 31 10.91 4.64 10.30
C ASN A 31 9.39 4.82 10.28
N ILE A 32 8.65 3.79 10.68
CA ILE A 32 7.18 3.87 10.84
C ILE A 32 6.87 4.12 12.32
N SER A 33 6.40 5.33 12.63
CA SER A 33 5.95 5.64 14.00
C SER A 33 4.54 5.12 14.26
N ARG A 34 4.19 4.90 15.54
CA ARG A 34 2.82 4.52 15.93
C ARG A 34 1.77 5.52 15.44
N ASN A 35 2.12 6.80 15.40
CA ASN A 35 1.22 7.86 14.93
C ASN A 35 0.90 7.76 13.43
N MET A 36 1.73 7.08 12.64
CA MET A 36 1.46 6.82 11.21
C MET A 36 0.46 5.69 10.98
N THR A 37 0.06 4.95 12.02
CA THR A 37 -0.82 3.78 11.88
C THR A 37 -2.30 4.06 12.17
N GLY A 38 -2.61 5.24 12.70
CA GLY A 38 -3.97 5.60 13.15
C GLY A 38 -4.74 6.47 12.16
N TYR A 39 -4.67 6.19 10.87
CA TYR A 39 -5.30 7.03 9.85
C TYR A 39 -6.83 6.89 9.87
N TYR A 40 -7.55 8.00 9.66
CA TYR A 40 -9.02 8.06 9.82
C TYR A 40 -9.78 7.09 8.91
N VAL A 41 -9.22 6.78 7.74
CA VAL A 41 -9.82 5.87 6.75
C VAL A 41 -10.03 4.45 7.28
N PHE A 42 -9.31 4.05 8.34
CA PHE A 42 -9.42 2.73 8.98
C PHE A 42 -10.27 2.75 10.26
N ALA A 43 -10.69 3.93 10.72
CA ALA A 43 -11.44 4.10 11.97
C ALA A 43 -12.95 3.95 11.75
N TRP A 44 -13.38 2.78 11.27
CA TRP A 44 -14.79 2.44 10.98
C TRP A 44 -15.73 2.57 12.17
N TRP A 45 -15.20 2.46 13.39
CA TRP A 45 -15.96 2.67 14.62
C TRP A 45 -16.25 4.16 14.91
N ARG A 46 -15.65 5.08 14.15
CA ARG A 46 -15.72 6.52 14.39
C ARG A 46 -16.27 7.32 13.20
N TYR A 47 -16.02 6.90 11.96
CA TYR A 47 -16.39 7.65 10.77
C TYR A 47 -17.24 6.82 9.81
N ASP A 48 -18.31 7.43 9.29
CA ASP A 48 -19.24 6.79 8.35
C ASP A 48 -18.59 6.48 6.98
N HIS A 49 -17.65 7.32 6.55
CA HIS A 49 -16.93 7.16 5.28
C HIS A 49 -15.60 6.40 5.41
N ALA A 50 -15.38 5.73 6.54
CA ALA A 50 -14.24 4.83 6.68
C ALA A 50 -14.47 3.54 5.88
N VAL A 51 -13.37 2.84 5.56
CA VAL A 51 -13.45 1.56 4.86
C VAL A 51 -14.09 0.52 5.78
N HIS A 52 -14.96 -0.31 5.19
CA HIS A 52 -15.59 -1.42 5.90
C HIS A 52 -14.51 -2.35 6.50
N PRO A 53 -14.60 -2.76 7.77
CA PRO A 53 -13.52 -3.46 8.46
C PRO A 53 -13.13 -4.82 7.88
N LYS A 54 -14.00 -5.44 7.07
CA LYS A 54 -13.71 -6.71 6.37
C LYS A 54 -13.08 -6.52 4.98
N THR A 55 -12.85 -5.29 4.55
CA THR A 55 -12.16 -4.99 3.29
C THR A 55 -10.67 -4.80 3.57
N PRO A 56 -9.77 -5.62 3.02
CA PRO A 56 -8.33 -5.42 3.16
C PRO A 56 -7.95 -4.05 2.60
N SER A 57 -7.23 -3.23 3.38
CA SER A 57 -6.85 -1.88 2.96
C SER A 57 -5.55 -1.45 3.61
N VAL A 58 -4.77 -0.68 2.86
CA VAL A 58 -3.44 -0.22 3.25
C VAL A 58 -3.23 1.22 2.78
N ILE A 59 -2.47 2.00 3.54
CA ILE A 59 -1.90 3.27 3.09
C ILE A 59 -0.43 3.03 2.77
N LEU A 60 0.05 3.54 1.64
CA LEU A 60 1.41 3.29 1.15
C LEU A 60 2.07 4.63 0.84
N GLU A 61 3.19 4.88 1.51
CA GLU A 61 4.07 6.00 1.19
C GLU A 61 5.00 5.59 0.04
N THR A 62 4.83 6.22 -1.11
CA THR A 62 5.47 5.81 -2.37
C THR A 62 6.86 6.42 -2.61
N GLY A 63 7.37 7.19 -1.64
CA GLY A 63 8.66 7.90 -1.67
C GLY A 63 8.50 9.37 -1.30
N PHE A 64 9.59 10.14 -1.35
CA PHE A 64 9.60 11.52 -0.84
C PHE A 64 9.53 12.56 -1.95
N LEU A 65 8.45 13.35 -2.00
CA LEU A 65 8.37 14.48 -2.94
C LEU A 65 9.40 15.58 -2.67
N SER A 66 10.02 15.63 -1.49
CA SER A 66 11.13 16.53 -1.19
C SER A 66 12.46 16.03 -1.79
N SER A 67 12.60 14.73 -2.06
CA SER A 67 13.78 14.13 -2.69
C SER A 67 13.76 14.38 -4.21
N PRO A 68 14.77 15.08 -4.78
CA PRO A 68 14.87 15.23 -6.22
C PRO A 68 15.04 13.88 -6.94
N ALA A 69 15.67 12.90 -6.29
CA ALA A 69 15.86 11.56 -6.85
C ALA A 69 14.52 10.82 -6.96
N ASP A 70 13.72 10.83 -5.88
CA ASP A 70 12.44 10.13 -5.86
C ASP A 70 11.45 10.79 -6.81
N ARG A 71 11.40 12.13 -6.84
CA ARG A 71 10.54 12.88 -7.77
C ARG A 71 10.79 12.53 -9.24
N LYS A 72 12.03 12.26 -9.65
CA LYS A 72 12.32 11.84 -11.04
C LYS A 72 11.55 10.58 -11.43
N ILE A 73 11.29 9.70 -10.48
CA ILE A 73 10.51 8.48 -10.70
C ILE A 73 9.02 8.76 -10.48
N ILE A 74 8.63 9.26 -9.30
CA ILE A 74 7.21 9.43 -8.93
C ILE A 74 6.49 10.41 -9.86
N VAL A 75 7.12 11.55 -10.17
CA VAL A 75 6.53 12.62 -10.99
C VAL A 75 7.01 12.52 -12.43
N GLY A 76 8.30 12.24 -12.64
CA GLY A 76 8.90 12.19 -13.98
C GLY A 76 8.59 10.92 -14.78
N ASN A 77 8.25 9.83 -14.11
CA ASN A 77 7.86 8.57 -14.76
C ASN A 77 6.80 7.82 -13.91
N PRO A 78 5.56 8.36 -13.79
CA PRO A 78 4.53 7.79 -12.92
C PRO A 78 4.06 6.40 -13.35
N GLY A 79 4.37 5.98 -14.59
CA GLY A 79 4.08 4.62 -15.07
C GLY A 79 4.81 3.54 -14.29
N LEU A 80 6.06 3.79 -13.86
CA LEU A 80 6.82 2.84 -13.05
C LEU A 80 6.20 2.56 -11.67
N PRO A 81 5.94 3.56 -10.80
CA PRO A 81 5.30 3.30 -9.52
C PRO A 81 3.90 2.70 -9.68
N ALA A 82 3.12 3.16 -10.67
CA ALA A 82 1.81 2.58 -10.97
C ALA A 82 1.89 1.08 -11.33
N ALA A 83 2.85 0.70 -12.18
CA ALA A 83 3.07 -0.70 -12.54
C ALA A 83 3.48 -1.55 -11.32
N GLY A 84 4.34 -1.01 -10.44
CA GLY A 84 4.71 -1.67 -9.19
C GLY A 84 3.53 -1.90 -8.24
N LEU A 85 2.68 -0.88 -8.07
CA LEU A 85 1.45 -0.98 -7.27
C LEU A 85 0.48 -2.01 -7.84
N ALA A 86 0.21 -1.94 -9.15
CA ALA A 86 -0.70 -2.85 -9.84
C ALA A 86 -0.22 -4.31 -9.76
N ALA A 87 1.07 -4.56 -10.03
CA ALA A 87 1.64 -5.90 -9.96
C ALA A 87 1.53 -6.51 -8.55
N GLY A 88 1.72 -5.70 -7.50
CA GLY A 88 1.56 -6.14 -6.12
C GLY A 88 0.12 -6.42 -5.73
N MET A 89 -0.82 -5.59 -6.19
CA MET A 89 -2.26 -5.83 -6.00
C MET A 89 -2.71 -7.11 -6.69
N VAL A 90 -2.28 -7.35 -7.93
CA VAL A 90 -2.59 -8.57 -8.67
C VAL A 90 -2.02 -9.81 -7.96
N GLU A 91 -0.75 -9.77 -7.51
CA GLU A 91 -0.15 -10.87 -6.73
C GLU A 91 -0.94 -11.16 -5.45
N PHE A 92 -1.39 -10.12 -4.73
CA PHE A 92 -2.25 -10.29 -3.56
C PHE A 92 -3.58 -10.96 -3.93
N LEU A 93 -4.30 -10.44 -4.93
CA LEU A 93 -5.61 -10.96 -5.33
C LEU A 93 -5.51 -12.42 -5.83
N GLN A 94 -4.47 -12.76 -6.60
CA GLN A 94 -4.19 -14.14 -7.01
C GLN A 94 -3.97 -15.04 -5.78
N SER A 95 -3.18 -14.59 -4.81
CA SER A 95 -2.90 -15.35 -3.58
C SER A 95 -4.11 -15.54 -2.66
N GLU A 96 -5.22 -14.83 -2.94
CA GLU A 96 -6.50 -14.92 -2.25
C GLU A 96 -7.58 -15.61 -3.11
N ASN A 97 -7.22 -16.10 -4.31
CA ASN A 97 -8.14 -16.67 -5.30
C ASN A 97 -9.29 -15.71 -5.67
N LEU A 98 -8.99 -14.41 -5.77
CA LEU A 98 -9.96 -13.35 -6.11
C LEU A 98 -9.88 -12.90 -7.58
N LEU A 99 -8.97 -13.48 -8.35
CA LEU A 99 -8.90 -13.29 -9.80
C LEU A 99 -9.32 -14.60 -10.46
N THR A 100 -10.29 -14.49 -11.36
CA THR A 100 -10.63 -15.55 -12.32
C THR A 100 -9.75 -15.37 -13.57
N ASP A 101 -9.35 -16.48 -14.17
CA ASP A 101 -8.66 -16.52 -15.46
C ASP A 101 -9.46 -15.83 -16.58
#